data_AF-A0A1W2H8I5-F1
#
_entry.id   AF-A0A1W2H8I5-F1
#
_cell.length_a   1.000
_cell.length_b   1.000
_cell.length_c   1.000
_cell.angle_alpha   90.00
_cell.angle_beta   90.00
_cell.angle_gamma   90.00
#
_symmetry.space_group_name_H-M   'P 1'
#
loop_
_entity.id
_entity.type
_entity.pdbx_description
1 polymer ?
#
loop_
_entity_poly.entity_id
_entity_poly.type
_entity_poly.pdbx_seq_one_letter_code
_entity_poly.pdbx_strand_id
1 'polypeptide(L)' 'MKTSKELRIKWLVYAVSGILLMGFGLSVLGESSISKFQGESFSYWFLMGTGGLALFFSGFSIFGQAIVYKGFLDKMK' A
#
# COMPACT_ATOMS: atom_id res chain seq x y z
N MET A 1 -0.36 -11.86 27.00
CA MET A 1 0.77 -12.36 26.18
C MET A 1 0.22 -12.68 24.79
N LYS A 2 0.58 -11.96 23.72
CA LYS A 2 0.07 -12.29 22.36
C LYS A 2 0.74 -13.58 21.89
N THR A 3 -0.06 -14.56 21.49
CA THR A 3 0.40 -15.87 21.01
C THR A 3 1.07 -15.71 19.64
N SER A 4 2.11 -16.50 19.35
CA SER A 4 2.86 -16.46 18.09
C SER A 4 1.97 -16.59 16.84
N LYS A 5 0.87 -17.35 16.97
CA LYS A 5 -0.15 -17.54 15.92
C LYS A 5 -0.89 -16.23 15.59
N GLU A 6 -1.24 -15.43 16.59
CA GLU A 6 -1.92 -14.14 16.37
C GLU A 6 -1.02 -13.12 15.69
N LEU A 7 0.27 -13.10 16.04
CA LEU A 7 1.26 -12.22 15.41
C LEU A 7 1.49 -12.58 13.95
N ARG A 8 1.49 -13.87 13.60
CA ARG A 8 1.57 -14.32 12.19
C ARG A 8 0.36 -13.86 11.38
N ILE A 9 -0.84 -14.00 11.94
CA ILE A 9 -2.08 -13.56 11.26
C ILE A 9 -2.05 -12.05 11.05
N LYS A 10 -1.68 -11.27 12.09
CA LYS A 10 -1.55 -9.81 11.94
C LYS A 10 -0.52 -9.46 10.89
N TRP A 11 0.67 -10.04 10.95
CA TRP A 11 1.70 -9.83 9.93
C TRP A 11 1.17 -10.07 8.51
N LEU A 12 0.51 -11.20 8.26
CA LEU A 12 -0.04 -11.53 6.94
C LEU A 12 -1.11 -10.52 6.51
N VAL A 13 -2.04 -10.17 7.40
CA VAL A 13 -3.12 -9.22 7.08
C VAL A 13 -2.54 -7.84 6.72
N TYR A 14 -1.63 -7.30 7.53
CA TYR A 14 -1.00 -6.01 7.26
C TYR A 14 -0.10 -6.05 6.01
N ALA A 15 0.61 -7.16 5.77
CA ALA A 15 1.46 -7.31 4.60
C ALA A 15 0.63 -7.36 3.32
N VAL A 16 -0.39 -8.22 3.27
CA VAL A 16 -1.24 -8.42 2.10
C VAL A 16 -2.07 -7.17 1.82
N SER A 17 -2.71 -6.59 2.84
CA SER A 17 -3.49 -5.34 2.66
C SER A 17 -2.61 -4.17 2.21
N GLY A 18 -1.42 -4.02 2.80
CA GLY A 18 -0.47 -2.98 2.41
C GLY A 18 -0.02 -3.13 0.95
N ILE A 19 0.37 -4.34 0.53
CA ILE A 19 0.78 -4.61 -0.86
C ILE A 19 -0.37 -4.39 -1.84
N LEU A 20 -1.58 -4.86 -1.53
CA LEU A 20 -2.75 -4.67 -2.39
C LEU A 20 -3.10 -3.19 -2.54
N LEU A 21 -3.06 -2.42 -1.46
CA LEU A 21 -3.34 -0.98 -1.50
C LEU A 21 -2.25 -0.20 -2.25
N MET A 22 -0.98 -0.59 -2.09
CA MET A 22 0.12 -0.05 -2.88
C MET A 22 -0.05 -0.34 -4.37
N GLY A 23 -0.34 -1.60 -4.73
CA GLY A 23 -0.59 -2.00 -6.12
C GLY A 23 -1.77 -1.24 -6.73
N PHE A 24 -2.86 -1.10 -5.98
CA PHE A 24 -4.02 -0.31 -6.40
C PHE A 24 -3.67 1.18 -6.62
N GLY A 25 -2.90 1.79 -5.71
CA GLY A 25 -2.42 3.16 -5.88
C GLY A 25 -1.56 3.34 -7.13
N LEU A 26 -0.71 2.36 -7.45
CA LEU A 26 0.07 2.34 -8.69
C LEU A 26 -0.80 2.16 -9.94
N SER A 27 -1.86 1.35 -9.89
CA SER A 27 -2.82 1.23 -11.00
C SER A 27 -3.53 2.55 -11.28
N VAL A 28 -3.98 3.26 -10.24
CA VAL A 28 -4.60 4.59 -10.38
C VAL A 28 -3.61 5.62 -10.94
N LEU A 29 -2.36 5.57 -10.47
CA LEU A 29 -1.28 6.40 -11.00
C LEU A 29 -0.98 6.09 -12.48
N GLY A 30 -1.00 4.81 -12.87
CA GLY A 30 -0.82 4.35 -14.24
C GLY A 30 -1.90 4.90 -15.18
N GLU A 31 -3.16 4.77 -14.78
CA GLU A 31 -4.31 5.35 -15.50
C GLU A 31 -4.17 6.87 -15.65
N SER A 32 -3.83 7.59 -14.57
CA SER A 32 -3.56 9.03 -14.61
C SER A 32 -2.44 9.39 -15.60
N SER A 33 -1.36 8.60 -15.63
CA SER A 33 -0.25 8.82 -16.56
C SER A 33 -0.69 8.63 -18.01
N ILE A 34 -1.50 7.60 -18.30
CA ILE A 34 -2.06 7.36 -19.64
C ILE A 34 -3.01 8.51 -20.03
N SER A 35 -3.90 8.97 -19.13
CA SER A 35 -4.76 10.13 -19.36
C SER A 35 -3.96 11.38 -19.72
N LYS A 36 -2.82 11.62 -19.05
CA LYS A 36 -1.91 12.71 -19.39
C LYS A 36 -1.39 12.61 -20.83
N PHE A 37 -1.05 11.41 -21.30
CA PHE A 37 -0.61 11.20 -22.69
C PHE A 37 -1.75 11.36 -23.71
N GLN A 38 -2.99 11.07 -23.33
CA GLN A 38 -4.17 11.19 -24.20
C GLN A 38 -4.70 12.64 -24.33
N GLY A 39 -4.12 13.60 -23.60
CA GLY A 39 -4.54 15.01 -23.66
C GLY A 39 -5.77 15.34 -22.80
N GLU A 40 -6.10 14.51 -21.82
CA GLU A 40 -7.13 14.77 -20.82
C GLU A 40 -6.85 16.05 -20.01
N SER A 41 -7.90 16.60 -19.41
CA SER A 41 -7.80 17.84 -18.62
C SER A 41 -6.73 17.76 -17.52
N PHE A 42 -5.89 18.79 -17.41
CA PHE A 42 -4.83 18.89 -16.40
C PHE A 42 -5.31 18.53 -15.00
N SER A 43 -6.44 19.12 -14.59
CA SER A 43 -7.02 18.89 -13.27
C SER A 43 -7.39 17.43 -13.03
N TYR A 44 -7.86 16.71 -14.05
CA TYR A 44 -8.31 15.32 -13.92
C TYR A 44 -7.13 14.37 -13.70
N TRP A 45 -6.15 14.36 -14.60
CA TRP A 45 -5.00 13.47 -14.46
C TRP A 45 -4.14 13.87 -13.27
N PHE A 46 -4.01 15.15 -12.95
CA PHE A 46 -3.24 15.61 -11.80
C PHE A 46 -3.87 15.15 -10.47
N LEU A 47 -5.17 15.38 -10.26
CA LEU A 47 -5.87 14.94 -9.03
C LEU A 47 -5.88 13.42 -8.90
N MET A 48 -6.15 12.68 -9.98
CA MET A 48 -6.09 11.21 -9.98
C MET A 48 -4.69 10.70 -9.68
N GLY A 49 -3.66 11.32 -10.25
CA GLY A 49 -2.25 10.95 -10.03
C GLY A 49 -1.82 11.22 -8.59
N THR A 50 -2.14 12.40 -8.05
CA THR A 50 -1.87 12.74 -6.64
C THR A 50 -2.65 11.83 -5.69
N GLY A 51 -3.91 11.51 -6.01
CA GLY A 51 -4.72 10.55 -5.25
C GLY A 51 -4.11 9.15 -5.27
N GLY A 52 -3.66 8.66 -6.43
CA GLY A 52 -2.95 7.39 -6.57
C GLY A 52 -1.66 7.35 -5.75
N LEU A 53 -0.87 8.43 -5.76
CA LEU A 53 0.32 8.59 -4.91
C LEU A 53 -0.02 8.54 -3.41
N ALA A 54 -1.07 9.25 -2.99
CA ALA A 54 -1.51 9.25 -1.60
C ALA A 54 -1.96 7.85 -1.15
N LEU A 55 -2.68 7.11 -2.02
CA LEU A 55 -3.05 5.72 -1.78
C LEU A 55 -1.84 4.80 -1.68
N PHE A 56 -0.86 4.97 -2.57
CA PHE A 56 0.39 4.20 -2.53
C PHE A 56 1.14 4.40 -1.21
N PHE A 57 1.33 5.65 -0.78
CA PHE A 57 2.02 5.95 0.48
C PHE A 57 1.21 5.52 1.71
N SER A 58 -0.12 5.54 1.64
CA SER A 58 -0.98 4.99 2.68
C SER A 58 -0.80 3.47 2.81
N GLY A 59 -0.78 2.76 1.67
CA GLY A 59 -0.46 1.32 1.61
C GLY A 59 0.94 1.02 2.13
N PHE A 60 1.92 1.86 1.81
CA PHE A 60 3.30 1.74 2.30
C PHE A 60 3.37 1.87 3.83
N SER A 61 2.61 2.78 4.43
CA SER A 61 2.52 2.92 5.89
C SER A 61 1.94 1.66 6.56
N ILE A 62 0.87 1.11 5.99
CA ILE A 62 0.24 -0.14 6.45
C ILE A 62 1.22 -1.31 6.33
N PHE A 63 1.92 -1.42 5.20
CA PHE A 63 2.94 -2.43 4.97
C PHE A 63 4.12 -2.31 5.97
N GLY A 64 4.52 -1.09 6.33
CA GLY A 64 5.53 -0.84 7.36
C GLY A 64 5.18 -1.47 8.70
N GLN A 65 3.90 -1.45 9.11
CA GLN A 65 3.46 -2.15 10.33
C GLN A 65 3.63 -3.67 10.22
N ALA A 66 3.46 -4.25 9.03
CA ALA A 66 3.70 -5.66 8.80
C ALA A 66 5.16 -6.02 9.09
N ILE A 67 6.13 -5.22 8.64
CA ILE A 67 7.55 -5.45 8.90
C ILE A 67 7.85 -5.47 10.40
N VAL A 68 7.23 -4.57 11.17
CA VAL A 68 7.35 -4.55 12.63
C VAL A 68 6.83 -5.84 13.25
N TYR A 69 5.65 -6.32 12.85
CA TYR A 69 5.11 -7.61 13.32
C TYR A 69 5.99 -8.80 12.95
N LYS A 70 6.60 -8.78 11.75
CA LYS A 70 7.57 -9.79 11.32
C LYS A 70 8.82 -9.79 12.21
N GLY A 71 9.36 -8.61 12.50
CA GLY A 71 10.52 -8.47 13.39
C GLY A 71 10.25 -8.97 14.81
N PHE A 72 9.04 -8.74 15.35
CA PHE A 72 8.65 -9.35 16.63
C PHE A 72 8.53 -10.87 16.54
N LEU A 73 8.04 -11.40 15.43
CA LEU A 73 7.92 -12.83 15.20
C LEU A 73 9.29 -13.51 15.13
N ASP A 74 10.24 -12.88 14.45
CA ASP A 74 11.61 -13.40 14.27
C ASP A 74 12.37 -13.43 15.60
N LYS A 75 12.12 -12.48 16.52
CA LYS A 75 12.68 -12.48 17.88
C LYS A 75 12.11 -13.57 18.81
N MET A 76 10.97 -14.16 18.46
CA MET A 76 10.34 -15.25 19.23
C MET A 76 10.78 -16.64 18.78
N LYS A 77 11.60 -16.72 17.73
CA LYS A 77 12.14 -17.96 17.17
C LYS A 77 13.49 -18.27 17.79
#